data_AF-A0A1V3XII4-F1
#
_entry.id   AF-A0A1V3XII4-F1
#
_cell.length_a   1.000
_cell.length_b   1.000
_cell.length_c   1.000
_cell.angle_alpha   90.00
_cell.angle_beta   90.00
_cell.angle_gamma   90.00
#
_symmetry.space_group_name_H-M   'P 1'
#
loop_
_entity.id
_entity.type
_entity.pdbx_description
1 polymer ?
#
loop_
_entity_poly.entity_id
_entity_poly.type
_entity_poly.pdbx_seq_one_letter_code
_entity_poly.pdbx_strand_id
1 'polypeptide(L)'
;MTTRASAVLQAGDTRELIIGAAYVCFREHGLQKATIVDIARLAGVSRSTVYEYFPDKAAIVEACAEHASHQFYREMAQSMSRVSTLEEKLCCAAVFVTRDGGRSRRQPMSMKTRSTCC
;
A
#
# COMPACT_ATOMS: atom_id res chain seq x y z
N MET A 1 -9.22 -8.92 -34.11
CA MET A 1 -8.66 -7.57 -33.84
C MET A 1 -9.13 -7.07 -32.48
N THR A 2 -8.69 -7.67 -31.37
CA THR A 2 -9.10 -7.29 -29.99
C THR A 2 -7.93 -7.25 -28.98
N THR A 3 -6.70 -7.40 -29.45
CA THR A 3 -5.53 -7.68 -28.58
C THR A 3 -4.98 -6.47 -27.82
N ARG A 4 -5.24 -5.23 -28.26
CA ARG A 4 -4.60 -4.05 -27.66
C ARG A 4 -5.29 -3.53 -26.40
N ALA A 5 -6.61 -3.74 -26.26
CA ALA A 5 -7.37 -3.34 -25.08
C ALA A 5 -7.18 -4.32 -23.90
N SER A 6 -7.10 -5.63 -24.19
CA SER A 6 -6.91 -6.66 -23.15
C SER A 6 -5.52 -6.59 -22.50
N ALA A 7 -4.48 -6.22 -23.26
CA ALA A 7 -3.13 -6.05 -22.74
C ALA A 7 -3.02 -4.86 -21.77
N VAL A 8 -3.74 -3.76 -22.02
CA VAL A 8 -3.73 -2.57 -21.14
C VAL A 8 -4.48 -2.83 -19.83
N LEU A 9 -5.58 -3.59 -19.86
CA LEU A 9 -6.31 -3.98 -18.65
C LEU A 9 -5.51 -4.96 -17.79
N GLN A 10 -4.83 -5.93 -18.41
CA GLN A 10 -3.92 -6.81 -17.68
C GLN A 10 -2.65 -6.10 -17.19
N ALA A 11 -2.21 -5.04 -17.86
CA ALA A 11 -1.02 -4.31 -17.46
C ALA A 11 -1.22 -3.50 -16.17
N GLY A 12 -2.39 -2.87 -16.01
CA GLY A 12 -2.77 -2.23 -14.74
C GLY A 12 -2.80 -3.24 -13.59
N ASP A 13 -3.43 -4.39 -13.82
CA ASP A 13 -3.59 -5.45 -12.83
C ASP A 13 -2.23 -6.10 -12.47
N THR A 14 -1.39 -6.38 -13.48
CA THR A 14 -0.06 -7.00 -13.29
C THR A 14 0.89 -6.08 -12.53
N ARG A 15 0.91 -4.78 -12.86
CA ARG A 15 1.74 -3.80 -12.14
C ARG A 15 1.33 -3.74 -10.66
N GLU A 16 0.03 -3.73 -10.37
CA GLU A 16 -0.50 -3.72 -9.01
C GLU A 16 -0.19 -5.03 -8.25
N LEU A 17 -0.30 -6.19 -8.89
CA LEU A 17 0.11 -7.48 -8.33
C LEU A 17 1.59 -7.49 -7.92
N ILE A 18 2.47 -6.95 -8.78
CA ILE A 18 3.90 -6.83 -8.48
C ILE A 18 4.13 -5.90 -7.28
N ILE A 19 3.46 -4.75 -7.22
CA ILE A 19 3.57 -3.81 -6.08
C ILE A 19 3.07 -4.45 -4.78
N GLY A 20 1.93 -5.14 -4.81
CA GLY A 20 1.39 -5.83 -3.65
C GLY A 20 2.31 -6.93 -3.13
N ALA A 21 2.85 -7.77 -4.02
CA ALA A 21 3.84 -8.78 -3.67
C ALA A 21 5.12 -8.16 -3.11
N ALA A 22 5.62 -7.09 -3.73
CA ALA A 22 6.80 -6.38 -3.28
C ALA A 22 6.63 -5.82 -1.86
N TYR A 23 5.48 -5.21 -1.57
CA TYR A 23 5.16 -4.72 -0.24
C TYR A 23 5.24 -5.83 0.83
N VAL A 24 4.71 -7.02 0.53
CA VAL A 24 4.80 -8.19 1.43
C VAL A 24 6.25 -8.62 1.62
N CYS A 25 7.00 -8.82 0.54
CA CYS A 25 8.41 -9.24 0.61
C CYS A 25 9.28 -8.23 1.38
N PHE A 26 9.09 -6.93 1.15
CA PHE A 26 9.82 -5.88 1.84
C PHE A 26 9.49 -5.83 3.33
N ARG A 27 8.23 -6.04 3.69
CA ARG A 27 7.80 -6.06 5.10
C ARG A 27 8.36 -7.27 5.85
N GLU A 28 8.44 -8.44 5.21
CA GLU A 28 8.87 -9.68 5.87
C GLU A 28 10.39 -9.84 5.93
N HIS A 29 11.11 -9.41 4.89
CA HIS A 29 12.55 -9.67 4.76
C HIS A 29 13.40 -8.39 4.85
N GLY A 30 12.77 -7.22 4.81
CA GLY A 30 13.44 -5.93 4.68
C GLY A 30 13.88 -5.63 3.24
N LEU A 31 14.14 -4.36 2.96
CA LEU A 31 14.47 -3.88 1.62
C LEU A 31 15.71 -4.55 1.05
N GLN A 32 16.73 -4.85 1.86
CA GLN A 32 17.98 -5.44 1.33
C GLN A 32 17.82 -6.90 0.91
N LYS A 33 17.16 -7.72 1.74
CA LYS A 33 17.09 -9.18 1.53
C LYS A 33 16.03 -9.62 0.52
N ALA A 34 14.95 -8.87 0.37
CA ALA A 34 13.92 -9.20 -0.63
C ALA A 34 14.48 -9.13 -2.05
N THR A 35 14.26 -10.15 -2.88
CA THR A 35 14.76 -10.17 -4.26
C THR A 35 13.64 -10.00 -5.28
N ILE A 36 13.98 -9.53 -6.49
CA ILE A 36 13.01 -9.49 -7.62
C ILE A 36 12.45 -10.88 -7.92
N VAL A 37 13.21 -11.95 -7.67
CA VAL A 37 12.76 -13.33 -7.86
C VAL A 37 11.67 -13.70 -6.85
N ASP A 38 11.83 -13.31 -5.58
CA ASP A 38 10.81 -13.53 -4.55
C ASP A 38 9.52 -12.79 -4.88
N ILE A 39 9.64 -11.55 -5.33
CA ILE A 39 8.52 -10.70 -5.73
C ILE A 39 7.78 -11.32 -6.93
N ALA A 40 8.51 -11.71 -7.98
CA ALA A 40 7.92 -12.35 -9.16
C ALA A 40 7.17 -13.63 -8.81
N ARG A 41 7.79 -14.48 -7.96
CA ARG A 41 7.19 -15.72 -7.47
C ARG A 41 5.91 -15.47 -6.68
N LEU A 42 5.92 -14.49 -5.78
CA LEU A 42 4.75 -14.16 -4.96
C LEU A 42 3.63 -13.52 -5.78
N ALA A 43 3.97 -12.70 -6.78
CA ALA A 43 3.02 -12.10 -7.71
C ALA A 43 2.46 -13.09 -8.75
N GLY A 44 3.02 -14.30 -8.85
CA GLY A 44 2.61 -15.30 -9.84
C GLY A 44 3.01 -14.95 -11.28
N VAL A 45 4.08 -14.17 -11.45
CA VAL A 45 4.57 -13.70 -12.77
C VAL A 45 6.01 -14.13 -13.03
N SER A 46 6.45 -14.02 -14.28
CA SER A 46 7.85 -14.28 -14.63
C SER A 46 8.77 -13.14 -14.19
N ARG A 47 10.06 -13.43 -13.96
CA ARG A 47 11.07 -12.39 -13.72
C ARG A 47 11.17 -11.40 -14.89
N SER A 48 11.02 -11.87 -16.12
CA SER A 48 11.03 -11.01 -17.31
C SER A 48 9.87 -10.03 -17.29
N THR A 49 8.68 -10.49 -16.86
CA THR A 49 7.49 -9.64 -16.70
C THR A 49 7.78 -8.55 -15.67
N VAL A 50 8.41 -8.86 -14.53
CA VAL A 50 8.75 -7.80 -13.56
C VAL A 50 9.64 -6.72 -14.18
N TYR A 51 10.64 -7.11 -14.97
CA TYR A 51 11.53 -6.15 -15.64
C TYR A 51 10.85 -5.32 -16.74
N GLU A 52 9.75 -5.81 -17.32
CA GLU A 52 8.94 -5.05 -18.28
C GLU A 52 8.22 -3.87 -17.61
N TYR A 53 7.80 -4.03 -16.35
CA TYR A 53 7.13 -2.97 -15.58
C TYR A 53 8.09 -2.12 -14.76
N PHE A 54 9.17 -2.71 -14.27
CA PHE A 54 10.11 -2.05 -13.36
C PHE A 54 11.55 -2.36 -13.77
N PRO A 55 12.34 -1.35 -14.17
CA PRO A 55 13.70 -1.57 -14.67
C PRO A 55 14.63 -2.16 -13.59
N ASP A 56 14.37 -1.84 -12.32
CA ASP A 56 15.15 -2.31 -11.19
C ASP A 56 14.32 -2.36 -9.90
N LYS A 57 14.96 -2.84 -8.82
CA LYS A 57 14.34 -2.95 -7.51
C LYS A 57 14.06 -1.58 -6.87
N ALA A 58 14.83 -0.54 -7.19
CA ALA A 58 14.60 0.79 -6.63
C ALA A 58 13.29 1.38 -7.16
N ALA A 59 13.00 1.20 -8.46
CA ALA A 59 11.73 1.58 -9.06
C ALA A 59 10.53 0.86 -8.40
N ILE A 60 10.68 -0.40 -8.00
CA ILE A 60 9.65 -1.14 -7.25
C ILE A 60 9.48 -0.56 -5.84
N VAL A 61 10.57 -0.21 -5.16
CA VAL A 61 10.54 0.41 -3.83
C VAL A 61 9.84 1.77 -3.88
N GLU A 62 10.14 2.60 -4.88
CA GLU A 62 9.48 3.88 -5.11
C GLU A 62 7.97 3.70 -5.33
N ALA A 63 7.58 2.79 -6.22
CA ALA A 63 6.16 2.51 -6.46
C ALA A 63 5.44 1.96 -5.21
N CYS A 64 6.12 1.17 -4.37
CA CYS A 64 5.59 0.74 -3.08
C CYS A 64 5.43 1.91 -2.10
N ALA A 65 6.40 2.83 -2.06
CA ALA A 65 6.36 4.02 -1.21
C ALA A 65 5.24 4.98 -1.63
N GLU A 66 5.05 5.19 -2.93
CA GLU A 66 3.90 5.92 -3.49
C GLU A 66 2.59 5.26 -3.09
N HIS A 67 2.46 3.94 -3.31
CA HIS A 67 1.25 3.21 -2.94
C HIS A 67 0.93 3.34 -1.44
N ALA A 68 1.93 3.14 -0.58
CA ALA A 68 1.77 3.29 0.87
C ALA A 68 1.39 4.72 1.27
N SER A 69 2.02 5.73 0.65
CA SER A 69 1.72 7.14 0.91
C SER A 69 0.29 7.49 0.52
N HIS A 70 -0.18 7.02 -0.64
CA HIS A 70 -1.55 7.25 -1.10
C HIS A 70 -2.59 6.63 -0.15
N GLN A 71 -2.32 5.42 0.37
CA GLN A 71 -3.19 4.79 1.37
C GLN A 71 -3.17 5.57 2.68
N PHE A 72 -1.99 5.96 3.16
CA PHE A 72 -1.82 6.78 4.36
C PHE A 72 -2.61 8.09 4.27
N TYR A 73 -2.47 8.85 3.18
CA TYR A 73 -3.21 10.10 3.00
C TYR A 73 -4.72 9.90 2.93
N ARG A 74 -5.18 8.81 2.31
CA ARG A 74 -6.60 8.47 2.22
C ARG A 74 -7.19 8.17 3.60
N GLU A 75 -6.53 7.36 4.39
CA GLU A 75 -6.95 7.01 5.75
C GLU A 75 -6.92 8.22 6.70
N MET A 76 -5.88 9.06 6.57
CA MET A 76 -5.78 10.32 7.31
C MET A 76 -6.95 11.25 6.98
N ALA A 77 -7.25 11.44 5.69
CA ALA A 77 -8.37 12.27 5.24
C ALA A 77 -9.73 11.75 5.74
N GLN A 78 -9.93 10.42 5.72
CA GLN A 78 -11.14 9.79 6.27
C GLN A 78 -11.26 9.93 7.80
N SER A 79 -10.14 9.94 8.51
CA SER A 79 -10.14 10.12 9.97
C SER A 79 -10.46 11.58 10.32
N MET A 80 -9.89 12.54 9.60
CA MET A 80 -10.13 13.97 9.78
C MET A 80 -11.54 14.41 9.37
N SER A 81 -12.22 13.69 8.47
CA SER A 81 -13.60 14.02 8.07
C SER A 81 -14.65 13.70 9.14
N ARG A 82 -14.30 12.92 10.17
CA ARG A 82 -15.19 12.54 11.28
C ARG A 82 -15.26 13.58 12.39
N VAL A 83 -14.39 14.58 12.36
CA VAL A 83 -14.28 15.64 13.38
C VAL A 83 -14.50 17.00 12.73
N SER A 84 -15.19 17.89 13.44
CA SER A 84 -15.69 19.15 12.87
C SER A 84 -14.74 20.32 13.05
N THR A 85 -13.98 20.34 14.14
CA THR A 85 -13.14 21.51 14.48
C THR A 85 -11.73 21.38 13.91
N LEU A 86 -11.07 22.53 13.67
CA LEU A 86 -9.69 22.56 13.21
C LEU A 86 -8.74 21.94 14.24
N GLU A 87 -8.97 22.21 15.53
CA GLU A 87 -8.19 21.66 16.64
C GLU A 87 -8.21 20.13 16.66
N GLU A 88 -9.40 19.52 16.57
CA GLU A 88 -9.55 18.06 16.52
C GLU A 88 -8.90 17.45 15.27
N LYS A 89 -9.02 18.12 14.11
CA LYS A 89 -8.37 17.68 12.87
C LYS A 89 -6.85 17.66 12.99
N LEU A 90 -6.26 18.69 13.61
CA LEU A 90 -4.82 18.79 13.85
C LEU A 90 -4.35 17.70 14.83
N CYS A 91 -5.09 17.48 15.92
CA CYS A 91 -4.80 16.37 16.85
C CYS A 91 -4.91 15.00 16.16
N CYS A 92 -5.96 14.75 15.36
CA CYS A 92 -6.11 13.50 14.62
C CYS A 92 -4.96 13.27 13.63
N ALA A 93 -4.56 14.28 12.86
CA ALA A 93 -3.43 14.18 11.93
C ALA A 93 -2.11 13.89 12.66
N ALA A 94 -1.83 14.61 13.76
CA ALA A 94 -0.62 14.41 14.56
C ALA A 94 -0.54 13.00 15.16
N VAL A 95 -1.67 12.47 15.67
CA VAL A 95 -1.76 11.10 16.20
C VAL A 95 -1.61 10.05 15.11
N PHE A 96 -2.16 10.29 13.92
CA PHE A 96 -2.07 9.38 12.78
C PHE A 96 -0.62 9.23 12.30
N VAL A 97 0.07 10.34 12.03
CA VAL A 97 1.48 10.36 11.60
C VAL A 97 2.40 9.67 12.60
N THR A 98 2.19 9.89 13.91
CA THR A 98 3.06 9.36 14.96
C THR A 98 2.80 7.89 15.30
N ARG A 99 1.60 7.36 15.06
CA ARG A 99 1.26 5.95 15.34
C ARG A 99 1.49 5.02 14.15
N ASP A 100 1.37 5.50 12.91
CA ASP A 100 1.53 4.67 11.71
C ASP A 100 2.96 4.61 11.15
N GLY A 101 3.86 5.53 11.55
CA GLY A 101 5.26 5.57 11.09
C GLY A 101 6.14 4.35 11.42
N GLY A 102 5.60 3.29 12.03
CA GLY A 102 6.37 2.09 12.36
C GLY A 102 5.57 0.81 12.63
N ARG A 103 4.24 0.82 12.43
CA ARG A 103 3.42 -0.37 12.73
C ARG A 103 2.19 -0.42 11.84
N SER A 104 2.37 -0.88 10.60
CA SER A 104 1.29 -1.44 9.79
C SER A 104 0.54 -2.46 10.66
N ARG A 105 -0.57 -2.00 11.25
CA ARG A 105 -1.40 -2.79 12.15
C ARG A 105 -1.93 -3.95 11.34
N ARG A 106 -1.60 -5.17 11.79
CA ARG A 106 -2.51 -6.31 11.65
C ARG A 106 -3.92 -5.80 11.99
N GLN A 107 -4.84 -5.77 11.03
CA GLN A 107 -6.24 -5.68 11.37
C GLN A 107 -6.55 -6.84 12.33
N PRO A 108 -7.39 -6.59 13.35
CA PRO A 108 -8.63 -7.33 13.32
C PRO A 108 -9.82 -6.38 13.31
N MET A 109 -10.85 -6.85 12.62
CA MET A 109 -12.17 -6.28 12.55
C MET A 109 -12.79 -6.05 13.94
N SER A 110 -13.74 -5.11 13.96
CA SER A 110 -14.69 -4.80 15.04
C SER A 110 -14.13 -4.04 16.25
N MET A 111 -14.41 -2.73 16.29
CA MET A 111 -14.69 -2.05 17.55
C MET A 111 -16.05 -1.38 17.45
N LYS A 112 -17.01 -2.04 18.10
CA LYS A 112 -18.35 -1.55 18.42
C LYS A 112 -18.28 -0.11 18.93
N THR A 113 -19.11 0.75 18.36
CA THR A 113 -19.60 1.98 18.95
C THR A 113 -20.25 1.64 20.29
N ARG A 114 -19.51 1.74 21.40
CA ARG A 114 -20.12 1.81 22.72
C ARG A 114 -20.65 3.21 22.90
N SER A 115 -21.95 3.32 22.64
CA SER A 115 -22.85 4.30 23.26
C SER A 115 -22.75 4.18 24.79
N THR A 116 -22.30 5.24 25.47
CA THR A 116 -22.68 5.74 26.81
C THR A 116 -21.82 6.99 27.03
N CYS A 117 -22.31 8.22 27.19
CA CYS A 117 -22.96 8.88 28.34
C CYS A 117 -22.76 10.40 27.99
N CYS A 118 -23.68 11.35 28.09
CA CYS A 118 -24.84 11.59 28.95
C CYS A 118 -26.11 11.91 28.16
#